data_AF-A0A162IX36-F1
#
_entry.id   AF-A0A162IX36-F1
#
_cell.length_a   1.000
_cell.length_b   1.000
_cell.length_c   1.000
_cell.angle_alpha   90.00
_cell.angle_beta   90.00
_cell.angle_gamma   90.00
#
_symmetry.space_group_name_H-M   'P 1'
#
loop_
_entity.id
_entity.type
_entity.pdbx_description
1 polymer ?
#
loop_
_entity_poly.entity_id
_entity_poly.type
_entity_poly.pdbx_seq_one_letter_code
_entity_poly.pdbx_strand_id
1 'polypeptide(L)'
;MEIDLSYLPKEIQEYLYQQCEEMELTLKPSDARALHLMNRQEELNQELLTTYLLNLKKPKMKEYQNIKLSQSVYKKFFHDETKKEVEEVLEKALELYFNQKM
;
A
#
# COMPACT_ATOMS: atom_id res chain seq x y z
N MET A 1 -13.45 18.81 -3.24
CA MET A 1 -12.62 18.75 -4.46
C MET A 1 -13.14 17.59 -5.26
N GLU A 2 -13.83 17.86 -6.37
CA GLU A 2 -14.29 16.84 -7.31
C GLU A 2 -13.09 16.20 -8.00
N ILE A 3 -13.17 14.90 -8.24
CA ILE A 3 -12.17 14.17 -9.02
C ILE A 3 -12.46 14.51 -10.48
N ASP A 4 -11.73 15.47 -11.03
CA ASP A 4 -11.85 15.82 -12.45
C ASP A 4 -11.19 14.73 -13.30
N LEU A 5 -12.01 13.96 -14.00
CA LEU A 5 -11.60 12.93 -14.97
C LEU A 5 -12.11 13.25 -16.37
N SER A 6 -12.60 14.48 -16.60
CA SER A 6 -13.23 14.90 -17.86
C SER A 6 -12.30 14.81 -19.07
N TYR A 7 -10.98 14.75 -18.84
CA TYR A 7 -9.95 14.59 -19.86
C TYR A 7 -9.83 13.15 -20.38
N LEU A 8 -10.46 12.16 -19.74
CA LEU A 8 -10.45 10.76 -20.17
C LEU A 8 -11.69 10.45 -21.04
N PRO A 9 -11.59 9.50 -21.98
CA PRO A 9 -12.76 8.95 -22.68
C PRO A 9 -13.79 8.38 -21.69
N LYS A 10 -15.08 8.49 -22.02
CA LYS A 10 -16.17 7.96 -21.16
C LYS A 10 -16.00 6.48 -20.82
N GLU A 11 -15.60 5.68 -21.82
CA GLU A 11 -15.36 4.24 -21.66
C GLU A 11 -14.31 3.94 -20.58
N ILE A 12 -13.25 4.76 -20.52
CA ILE A 12 -12.18 4.65 -19.52
C ILE A 12 -12.65 5.13 -18.14
N GLN A 13 -13.46 6.18 -18.08
CA GLN A 13 -14.05 6.66 -16.83
C GLN A 13 -15.00 5.62 -16.23
N GLU A 14 -15.91 5.07 -17.04
CA GLU A 14 -16.86 4.04 -16.64
C GLU A 14 -16.14 2.78 -16.16
N TYR A 15 -15.11 2.34 -16.89
CA TYR A 15 -14.26 1.22 -16.48
C TYR A 15 -13.59 1.46 -15.12
N LEU A 16 -13.01 2.66 -14.91
CA LEU A 16 -12.40 3.03 -13.65
C LEU A 16 -13.41 2.98 -12.49
N TYR A 17 -14.60 3.56 -12.67
CA TYR A 17 -15.62 3.57 -11.62
C TYR A 17 -16.12 2.16 -11.29
N GLN A 18 -16.37 1.33 -12.32
CA GLN A 18 -16.77 -0.06 -12.13
C GLN A 18 -15.71 -0.85 -11.36
N GLN A 19 -14.43 -0.73 -11.73
CA GLN A 19 -13.35 -1.43 -11.03
C GLN A 19 -13.17 -0.91 -9.60
N CYS A 20 -13.36 0.39 -9.34
CA CYS A 20 -13.35 0.91 -7.99
C CYS A 20 -14.49 0.33 -7.13
N GLU A 21 -15.70 0.18 -7.69
CA GLU A 21 -16.83 -0.44 -7.01
C GLU A 21 -16.59 -1.93 -6.73
N GLU A 22 -16.15 -2.70 -7.73
CA GLU A 22 -15.84 -4.13 -7.61
C GLU A 22 -14.70 -4.42 -6.61
N MET A 23 -13.72 -3.52 -6.52
CA MET A 23 -12.58 -3.67 -5.62
C MET A 23 -12.78 -2.98 -4.25
N GLU A 24 -13.94 -2.37 -4.00
CA GLU A 24 -14.23 -1.55 -2.82
C GLU A 24 -13.18 -0.44 -2.57
N LEU A 25 -12.66 0.15 -3.66
CA LEU A 25 -11.65 1.21 -3.61
C LEU A 25 -12.29 2.59 -3.67
N THR A 26 -11.82 3.50 -2.81
CA THR A 26 -12.17 4.93 -2.88
C THR A 26 -11.02 5.74 -3.48
N LEU A 27 -11.26 6.39 -4.61
CA LEU A 27 -10.30 7.29 -5.23
C LEU A 27 -10.12 8.56 -4.40
N LYS A 28 -8.87 8.94 -4.15
CA LYS A 28 -8.50 10.19 -3.48
C LYS A 28 -8.14 11.25 -4.53
N PRO A 29 -8.14 12.54 -4.16
CA PRO A 29 -7.68 13.59 -5.07
C PRO A 29 -6.20 13.47 -5.48
N SER A 30 -5.38 12.74 -4.72
CA SER A 30 -4.03 12.36 -5.16
C SER A 30 -4.05 11.45 -6.39
N ASP A 31 -5.07 10.60 -6.48
CA ASP A 31 -5.16 9.54 -7.48
C ASP A 31 -5.60 10.15 -8.81
N ALA A 32 -6.53 11.11 -8.79
CA ALA A 32 -6.86 11.94 -9.94
C ALA A 32 -5.63 12.62 -10.56
N ARG A 33 -4.73 13.16 -9.71
CA ARG A 33 -3.49 13.79 -10.18
C ARG A 33 -2.52 12.77 -10.80
N ALA A 34 -2.42 11.57 -10.23
CA ALA A 34 -1.60 10.49 -10.76
C ALA A 34 -2.12 10.02 -12.13
N LEU A 35 -3.43 9.78 -12.24
CA LEU A 35 -4.07 9.38 -13.49
C LEU A 35 -3.90 10.45 -14.59
N HIS A 36 -3.98 11.73 -14.22
CA HIS A 36 -3.77 12.83 -15.16
C HIS A 36 -2.32 12.93 -15.63
N LEU A 37 -1.35 12.65 -14.75
CA LEU A 37 0.07 12.57 -15.12
C LEU A 37 0.33 11.37 -16.04
N MET A 38 -0.22 10.20 -15.72
CA MET A 38 -0.09 8.99 -16.53
C MET A 38 -0.62 9.25 -17.94
N ASN A 39 -1.83 9.81 -18.07
CA ASN A 39 -2.43 10.15 -19.36
C ASN A 39 -1.62 11.14 -20.21
N ARG A 40 -0.79 11.99 -19.58
CA ARG A 40 0.12 12.91 -20.29
C ARG A 40 1.40 12.23 -20.77
N GLN A 41 1.84 11.17 -20.10
CA GLN A 41 3.06 10.43 -20.45
C GLN A 41 2.76 9.34 -21.48
N GLU A 42 1.60 8.70 -21.34
CA GLU A 42 1.15 7.55 -22.11
C GLU A 42 -0.38 7.61 -22.20
N GLU A 43 -0.96 7.19 -23.32
CA GLU A 43 -2.41 7.14 -23.46
C GLU A 43 -2.99 6.14 -22.45
N LEU A 44 -3.82 6.65 -21.53
CA LEU A 44 -4.32 5.84 -20.43
C LEU A 44 -5.32 4.79 -20.95
N ASN A 45 -4.95 3.52 -20.90
CA ASN A 45 -5.78 2.39 -21.30
C ASN A 45 -6.27 1.56 -20.09
N GLN A 46 -7.14 0.59 -20.35
CA GLN A 46 -7.71 -0.29 -19.31
C GLN A 46 -6.64 -1.10 -18.56
N GLU A 47 -5.58 -1.54 -19.23
CA GLU A 47 -4.50 -2.33 -18.63
C GLU A 47 -3.70 -1.51 -17.60
N LEU A 48 -3.34 -0.27 -17.95
CA LEU A 48 -2.66 0.67 -17.06
C LEU A 48 -3.54 1.03 -15.86
N LEU A 49 -4.83 1.27 -16.10
CA LEU A 49 -5.80 1.52 -15.03
C LEU A 49 -5.90 0.34 -14.07
N THR A 50 -6.03 -0.88 -14.61
CA THR A 50 -6.06 -2.10 -13.80
C THR A 50 -4.80 -2.23 -12.96
N THR A 51 -3.63 -2.00 -13.57
CA THR A 51 -2.35 -2.04 -12.87
C THR A 51 -2.28 -1.01 -11.74
N TYR A 52 -2.74 0.21 -11.99
CA TYR A 52 -2.80 1.27 -11.00
C TYR A 52 -3.72 0.90 -9.82
N LEU A 53 -4.93 0.42 -10.10
CA LEU A 53 -5.90 0.01 -9.08
C LEU A 53 -5.42 -1.19 -8.26
N LEU A 54 -4.79 -2.18 -8.91
CA LEU A 54 -4.16 -3.31 -8.21
C LEU A 54 -3.06 -2.84 -7.26
N ASN A 55 -2.27 -1.83 -7.64
CA ASN A 55 -1.26 -1.24 -6.77
C ASN A 55 -1.85 -0.38 -5.64
N LEU A 56 -3.04 0.20 -5.83
CA LEU A 56 -3.79 0.85 -4.76
C LEU A 56 -4.35 -0.16 -3.75
N LYS A 57 -4.81 -1.32 -4.22
CA LYS A 57 -5.31 -2.42 -3.38
C LYS A 57 -4.19 -3.12 -2.62
N LYS A 58 -2.99 -3.20 -3.20
CA LYS A 58 -1.83 -3.74 -2.47
C LYS A 58 -1.67 -2.93 -1.19
N PRO A 59 -1.68 -3.57 0.00
CA PRO A 59 -1.32 -2.86 1.21
C PRO A 59 0.06 -2.28 0.93
N LYS A 60 0.17 -0.95 0.96
CA LYS A 60 1.47 -0.31 1.00
C LYS A 60 2.17 -0.95 2.19
N MET A 61 3.12 -1.86 1.93
CA MET A 61 4.05 -2.29 2.94
C MET A 61 4.62 -0.98 3.45
N LYS A 62 4.19 -0.56 4.64
CA LYS A 62 4.64 0.68 5.23
C LYS A 62 6.15 0.59 5.18
N GLU A 63 6.78 1.52 4.46
CA GLU A 63 8.22 1.69 4.45
C GLU A 63 8.72 1.42 5.86
N TYR A 64 9.65 0.46 5.97
CA TYR A 64 10.31 -0.01 7.19
C TYR A 64 9.93 0.81 8.43
N GLN A 65 8.96 0.31 9.21
CA GLN A 65 8.60 0.99 10.44
C GLN A 65 9.77 0.85 11.42
N ASN A 66 10.38 1.99 11.77
CA ASN A 66 11.40 2.03 12.81
C ASN A 66 10.74 1.75 14.17
N ILE A 67 10.86 0.52 14.66
CA ILE A 67 10.35 0.11 15.97
C ILE A 67 11.47 0.32 16.99
N LYS A 68 11.18 1.05 18.07
CA LYS A 68 12.09 1.19 19.21
C LYS A 68 11.68 0.23 20.32
N LEU A 69 12.62 -0.61 20.75
CA LEU A 69 12.44 -1.45 21.94
C LEU A 69 12.85 -0.67 23.20
N SER A 70 12.04 -0.72 24.25
CA SER A 70 12.45 -0.15 25.54
C SER A 70 13.55 -0.99 26.18
N GLN A 71 14.43 -0.33 26.92
CA GLN A 71 15.57 -1.01 27.56
C GLN A 71 15.14 -2.08 28.57
N SER A 72 14.00 -1.89 29.23
CA SER A 72 13.43 -2.87 30.16
C SER A 72 12.93 -4.14 29.46
N VAL A 73 12.33 -4.00 28.27
CA VAL A 73 11.90 -5.15 27.46
C VAL A 73 13.11 -5.85 26.87
N TYR A 74 14.11 -5.10 26.37
CA TYR A 74 15.37 -5.68 25.91
C TYR A 74 15.98 -6.57 26.99
N LYS A 75 16.27 -6.03 28.18
CA LYS A 75 16.89 -6.77 29.29
C LYS A 75 16.05 -7.93 29.82
N LYS A 76 14.73 -7.93 29.60
CA LYS A 76 13.85 -8.99 30.10
C LYS A 76 13.90 -10.23 29.20
N PHE A 77 14.04 -10.02 27.88
CA PHE A 77 13.94 -11.09 26.89
C PHE A 77 15.26 -11.38 26.18
N PHE A 78 16.22 -10.46 26.25
CA PHE A 78 17.52 -10.53 25.60
C PHE A 78 18.61 -10.11 26.60
N HIS A 79 19.60 -10.97 26.79
CA HIS A 79 20.68 -10.79 27.77
C HIS A 79 22.05 -10.77 27.08
N ASP A 80 22.36 -11.82 26.30
CA ASP A 80 23.66 -12.02 25.64
C ASP A 80 23.54 -12.08 24.10
N GLU A 81 22.33 -11.91 23.57
CA GLU A 81 22.08 -11.93 22.13
C GLU A 81 22.65 -10.68 21.46
N THR A 82 23.25 -10.90 20.29
CA THR A 82 23.70 -9.82 19.42
C THR A 82 22.50 -9.10 18.83
N LYS A 83 22.68 -7.83 18.46
CA LYS A 83 21.62 -7.02 17.82
C LYS A 83 20.95 -7.74 16.65
N LYS A 84 21.71 -8.48 15.84
CA LYS A 84 21.20 -9.24 14.70
C LYS A 84 20.29 -10.38 15.12
N GLU A 85 20.67 -11.14 16.15
CA GLU A 85 19.84 -12.24 16.67
C GLU A 85 18.54 -11.71 17.28
N VAL A 86 18.59 -10.57 17.96
CA VAL A 86 17.40 -9.87 18.48
C VAL A 86 16.47 -9.45 17.34
N GLU A 87 17.00 -8.89 16.26
CA GLU A 87 16.22 -8.51 15.07
C GLU A 87 15.56 -9.72 14.42
N GLU A 88 16.28 -10.83 14.21
CA GLU A 88 15.72 -12.06 13.64
C GLU A 88 14.61 -12.68 14.50
N VAL A 89 14.77 -12.66 15.83
CA VAL A 89 13.75 -13.15 16.77
C VAL A 89 12.51 -12.26 16.73
N LEU A 90 12.68 -10.93 16.67
CA LEU A 90 11.57 -9.98 16.58
C LEU A 90 10.79 -10.14 15.27
N GLU A 91 11.47 -10.29 14.13
CA GLU A 91 10.81 -10.49 12.84
C GLU A 91 9.93 -11.76 12.85
N LYS A 92 10.48 -12.89 13.29
CA LYS A 92 9.72 -14.16 13.39
C LYS A 92 8.55 -14.08 14.36
N ALA A 93 8.74 -13.41 15.50
CA ALA A 93 7.67 -13.24 16.49
C ALA A 93 6.54 -12.36 15.95
N LEU A 94 6.87 -11.27 15.24
CA LEU A 94 5.89 -10.39 14.60
C LEU A 94 5.17 -11.10 13.46
N GLU A 95 5.89 -11.85 12.62
CA GLU A 95 5.32 -12.64 11.54
C GLU A 95 4.30 -13.66 12.07
N LEU A 96 4.65 -14.42 13.11
CA LEU A 96 3.72 -15.34 13.79
C LEU A 96 2.51 -14.61 14.37
N TYR A 97 2.72 -13.47 15.03
CA TYR A 97 1.64 -12.69 15.64
C TYR A 97 0.64 -12.19 14.59
N PHE A 98 1.11 -11.67 13.45
CA PHE A 98 0.23 -11.18 12.39
C PHE A 98 -0.44 -12.33 11.62
N ASN A 99 0.27 -13.43 11.38
CA ASN A 99 -0.30 -14.61 10.72
C ASN A 99 -1.37 -15.32 11.58
N GLN A 100 -1.32 -15.22 12.91
CA GLN A 100 -2.36 -15.72 13.80
C GLN A 100 -3.59 -14.79 13.93
N LYS A 101 -3.45 -13.53 13.52
CA LYS A 101 -4.49 -12.50 13.64
C LYS A 101 -5.30 -12.30 12.36
N MET A 102 -4.87 -12.90 11.25
CA MET A 102 -5.64 -13.03 10.01
C MET A 102 -6.43 -14.33 10.02
#